data_AF-A0A9E4N1L4-F1
#
_entry.id   AF-A0A9E4N1L4-F1
#
_cell.length_a   1.000
_cell.length_b   1.000
_cell.length_c   1.000
_cell.angle_alpha   90.00
_cell.angle_beta   90.00
_cell.angle_gamma   90.00
#
_symmetry.space_group_name_H-M   'P 1'
#
loop_
_entity.id
_entity.type
_entity.pdbx_description
1 polymer ?
#
loop_
_entity_poly.entity_id
_entity_poly.type
_entity_poly.pdbx_seq_one_letter_code
_entity_poly.pdbx_strand_id
1 'polypeptide(L)'
;MIDKIKSLRSVLIFAVILLGSALLLLECDKSRPSSCDAIIDVAKNSVKLSYLKSWVNTRLSDKDFLLHMGRLGESNALDSPAHFAKLKIDVDYLGIDESIAFVRLNRGVSVNSPITDSSSIKSITVGEGRSSITLVFGVKGDHGILGFENIRQAVKLRNKEFIVVCR
;
A
#
# COMPACT_ATOMS: atom_id res chain seq x y z
N MET A 1 -17.77 58.47 -0.51
CA MET A 1 -16.57 58.06 0.26
C MET A 1 -16.81 56.81 1.11
N ILE A 2 -18.02 56.62 1.65
CA ILE A 2 -18.41 55.48 2.51
C ILE A 2 -18.43 54.13 1.76
N ASP A 3 -18.82 54.10 0.48
CA ASP A 3 -18.90 52.85 -0.30
C ASP A 3 -17.55 52.21 -0.63
N LYS A 4 -16.49 53.02 -0.76
CA LYS A 4 -15.12 52.50 -0.96
C LYS A 4 -14.60 51.76 0.28
N ILE A 5 -15.02 52.18 1.48
CA ILE A 5 -14.59 51.56 2.75
C ILE A 5 -15.29 50.21 2.96
N LYS A 6 -16.57 50.08 2.56
CA LYS A 6 -17.28 48.80 2.60
C LYS A 6 -16.70 47.79 1.61
N SER A 7 -16.36 48.24 0.40
CA SER A 7 -15.74 47.39 -0.62
C SER A 7 -14.38 46.84 -0.19
N LEU A 8 -13.51 47.68 0.41
CA LEU A 8 -12.21 47.22 0.94
C LEU A 8 -12.36 46.16 2.03
N ARG A 9 -13.34 46.29 2.93
CA ARG A 9 -13.57 45.31 4.01
C ARG A 9 -14.01 43.95 3.46
N SER A 10 -14.90 43.94 2.47
CA SER A 10 -15.34 42.71 1.82
C SER A 10 -14.19 42.01 1.08
N VAL A 11 -13.34 42.77 0.38
CA VAL A 11 -12.15 42.22 -0.31
C VAL A 11 -11.16 41.63 0.70
N LEU A 12 -10.95 42.30 1.84
CA LEU A 12 -10.04 41.80 2.88
C LEU A 12 -10.55 40.48 3.49
N ILE A 13 -11.86 40.37 3.75
CA ILE A 13 -12.47 39.15 4.30
C ILE A 13 -12.33 38.00 3.31
N PHE A 14 -12.59 38.22 2.02
CA PHE A 14 -12.40 37.20 0.98
C PHE A 14 -10.94 36.75 0.87
N ALA A 15 -9.98 37.68 0.94
CA ALA A 15 -8.55 37.35 0.91
C ALA A 15 -8.12 36.51 2.12
N VAL A 16 -8.63 36.80 3.32
CA VAL A 16 -8.33 36.03 4.53
C VAL A 16 -8.93 34.61 4.45
N ILE A 17 -10.16 34.47 3.94
CA ILE A 17 -10.78 33.15 3.74
C ILE A 17 -10.00 32.32 2.72
N LEU A 18 -9.59 32.94 1.61
CA LEU A 18 -8.76 32.30 0.57
C LEU A 18 -7.37 31.90 1.08
N LEU A 19 -6.72 32.74 1.90
CA LEU A 19 -5.43 32.38 2.50
C LEU A 19 -5.59 31.24 3.52
N GLY A 20 -6.64 31.29 4.35
CA GLY A 20 -6.91 30.27 5.36
C GLY A 20 -7.18 28.89 4.73
N SER A 21 -7.94 28.83 3.65
CA SER A 21 -8.20 27.58 2.93
C SER A 21 -6.96 27.06 2.19
N ALA A 22 -6.14 27.94 1.61
CA ALA A 22 -4.89 27.54 0.96
C ALA A 22 -3.86 26.97 1.95
N LEU A 23 -3.76 27.55 3.16
CA LEU A 23 -2.87 27.05 4.22
C LEU A 23 -3.31 25.68 4.75
N LEU A 24 -4.62 25.46 4.91
CA LEU A 24 -5.17 24.16 5.30
C LEU A 24 -4.88 23.05 4.28
N LEU A 25 -4.92 23.38 2.98
CA LEU A 25 -4.55 22.43 1.92
C LEU A 25 -3.05 22.09 1.93
N LEU A 26 -2.19 23.04 2.27
CA LEU A 26 -0.73 22.85 2.35
C LEU A 26 -0.28 22.05 3.58
N GLU A 27 -1.01 22.11 4.70
CA GLU A 27 -0.70 21.31 5.91
C GLU A 27 -1.16 19.86 5.80
N CYS A 28 -2.28 19.59 5.10
CA CYS A 28 -2.71 18.21 4.82
C CYS A 28 -1.66 17.41 4.04
N ASP A 29 -1.00 18.04 3.06
CA ASP A 29 -0.06 17.34 2.16
C ASP A 29 1.30 17.05 2.83
N LYS A 30 1.69 17.80 3.87
CA LYS A 30 2.99 17.64 4.56
C LYS A 30 3.00 16.61 5.69
N SER A 31 1.82 16.19 6.17
CA SER A 31 1.70 15.30 7.33
C SER A 31 1.84 13.81 6.99
N ARG A 32 1.72 13.42 5.71
CA ARG A 32 1.87 12.03 5.30
C ARG A 32 3.30 11.78 4.80
N PRO A 33 4.00 10.75 5.30
CA PRO A 33 5.25 10.30 4.70
C PRO A 33 5.02 10.07 3.21
N SER A 34 6.05 10.28 2.38
CA SER A 34 5.94 9.82 0.99
C SER A 34 5.66 8.32 1.00
N SER A 35 4.87 7.83 0.04
CA SER A 35 4.42 6.42 0.06
C SER A 35 5.57 5.42 0.14
N CYS A 36 6.73 5.78 -0.41
CA CYS A 36 7.95 5.01 -0.30
C CYS A 36 8.52 4.99 1.13
N ASP A 37 8.51 6.12 1.84
CA ASP A 37 9.05 6.21 3.21
C ASP A 37 8.26 5.32 4.17
N ALA A 38 6.93 5.27 4.04
CA ALA A 38 6.09 4.37 4.82
C ALA A 38 6.45 2.89 4.59
N ILE A 39 6.60 2.48 3.32
CA ILE A 39 6.97 1.12 2.96
C ILE A 39 8.41 0.78 3.43
N ILE A 40 9.34 1.73 3.33
CA ILE A 40 10.71 1.58 3.86
C ILE A 40 10.69 1.45 5.38
N ASP A 41 9.85 2.22 6.09
CA ASP A 41 9.68 2.12 7.53
C ASP A 41 9.18 0.73 7.93
N VAL A 42 8.17 0.19 7.25
CA VAL A 42 7.72 -1.21 7.46
C VAL A 42 8.88 -2.20 7.31
N ALA A 43 9.71 -2.03 6.27
CA ALA A 43 10.82 -2.93 5.98
C ALA A 43 11.97 -2.83 7.01
N LYS A 44 12.16 -1.65 7.63
CA LYS A 44 13.21 -1.42 8.65
C LYS A 44 12.71 -1.69 10.08
N ASN A 45 11.40 -1.64 10.31
CA ASN A 45 10.78 -1.84 11.61
C ASN A 45 10.43 -3.31 11.83
N SER A 46 11.16 -3.97 12.73
CA SER A 46 10.99 -5.40 13.02
C SER A 46 9.60 -5.76 13.56
N VAL A 47 8.93 -4.84 14.27
CA VAL A 47 7.59 -5.07 14.82
C VAL A 47 6.55 -5.05 13.69
N LYS A 48 6.61 -4.06 12.80
CA LYS A 48 5.74 -3.98 11.61
C LYS A 48 5.97 -5.17 10.68
N LEU A 49 7.23 -5.56 10.46
CA LEU A 49 7.55 -6.73 9.65
C LEU A 49 7.04 -8.03 10.28
N SER A 50 7.14 -8.18 11.61
CA SER A 50 6.61 -9.33 12.34
C SER A 50 5.09 -9.41 12.25
N TYR A 51 4.40 -8.27 12.38
CA TYR A 51 2.96 -8.16 12.15
C TYR A 51 2.60 -8.66 10.74
N LEU A 52 3.26 -8.15 9.71
CA LEU A 52 2.97 -8.52 8.32
C LEU A 52 3.20 -10.01 8.08
N LYS A 53 4.31 -10.58 8.59
CA LYS A 53 4.60 -12.02 8.51
C LYS A 53 3.53 -12.86 9.22
N SER A 54 3.08 -12.43 10.40
CA SER A 54 2.03 -13.12 11.16
C SER A 54 0.68 -13.09 10.44
N TRP A 55 0.31 -11.93 9.90
CA TRP A 55 -0.90 -11.77 9.10
C TRP A 55 -0.87 -12.68 7.87
N VAL A 56 0.24 -12.68 7.13
CA VAL A 56 0.47 -13.57 5.98
C VAL A 56 0.30 -15.03 6.35
N ASN A 57 0.97 -15.51 7.40
CA ASN A 57 0.89 -16.92 7.80
C ASN A 57 -0.54 -17.34 8.16
N THR A 58 -1.28 -16.45 8.83
CA THR A 58 -2.68 -16.67 9.17
C THR A 58 -3.54 -16.76 7.91
N ARG A 59 -3.36 -15.84 6.97
CA ARG A 59 -4.17 -15.76 5.74
C ARG A 59 -3.88 -16.85 4.74
N LEU A 60 -2.62 -17.28 4.61
CA LEU A 60 -2.25 -18.41 3.76
C LEU A 60 -2.83 -19.75 4.23
N SER A 61 -3.23 -19.85 5.50
CA SER A 61 -3.88 -21.03 6.06
C SER A 61 -5.42 -20.96 5.94
N ASP A 62 -5.96 -19.81 5.53
CA ASP A 62 -7.39 -19.52 5.46
C ASP A 62 -7.91 -19.73 4.04
N LYS A 63 -8.64 -20.84 3.82
CA LYS A 63 -9.17 -21.20 2.49
C LYS A 63 -10.20 -20.19 1.98
N ASP A 64 -10.99 -19.59 2.86
CA ASP A 64 -12.01 -18.61 2.48
C ASP A 64 -11.33 -17.32 2.01
N PHE A 65 -10.26 -16.91 2.68
CA PHE A 65 -9.41 -15.83 2.20
C PHE A 65 -8.82 -16.12 0.82
N LEU A 66 -8.27 -17.31 0.59
CA LEU A 66 -7.68 -17.66 -0.72
C LEU A 66 -8.72 -17.62 -1.84
N LEU A 67 -9.91 -18.19 -1.60
CA LEU A 67 -11.04 -18.13 -2.52
C LEU A 67 -11.47 -16.68 -2.78
N HIS A 68 -11.52 -15.87 -1.74
CA HIS A 68 -11.88 -14.45 -1.81
C HIS A 68 -10.88 -13.64 -2.64
N MET A 69 -9.58 -13.93 -2.57
CA MET A 69 -8.57 -13.30 -3.45
C MET A 69 -8.76 -13.64 -4.94
N GLY A 70 -9.59 -14.64 -5.25
CA GLY A 70 -10.04 -14.95 -6.59
C GLY A 70 -8.93 -15.46 -7.52
N ARG A 71 -9.15 -15.32 -8.83
CA ARG A 71 -8.23 -15.84 -9.87
C ARG A 71 -6.94 -15.04 -9.97
N LEU A 72 -7.05 -13.72 -9.92
CA LEU A 72 -5.90 -12.82 -10.07
C LEU A 72 -5.05 -12.75 -8.81
N GLY A 73 -5.61 -13.16 -7.66
CA GLY A 73 -4.92 -13.06 -6.39
C GLY A 73 -4.71 -11.62 -5.96
N GLU A 74 -5.56 -10.69 -6.38
CA GLU A 74 -5.37 -9.26 -6.13
C GLU A 74 -6.65 -8.64 -5.60
N SER A 75 -6.50 -7.73 -4.65
CA SER A 75 -7.58 -6.92 -4.14
C SER A 75 -7.04 -5.52 -3.83
N ASN A 76 -7.75 -4.52 -4.32
CA ASN A 76 -7.41 -3.10 -4.19
C ASN A 76 -8.57 -2.36 -3.52
N ALA A 77 -8.27 -1.50 -2.56
CA ALA A 77 -9.24 -0.69 -1.85
C ALA A 77 -9.97 0.30 -2.77
N LEU A 78 -9.29 0.82 -3.80
CA LEU A 78 -9.87 1.76 -4.76
C LEU A 78 -10.95 1.10 -5.64
N ASP A 79 -10.68 -0.12 -6.12
CA ASP A 79 -11.59 -0.82 -7.03
C ASP A 79 -12.75 -1.49 -6.29
N SER A 80 -12.50 -1.98 -5.07
CA SER A 80 -13.52 -2.67 -4.28
C SER A 80 -13.26 -2.57 -2.76
N PRO A 81 -13.67 -1.44 -2.12
CA PRO A 81 -13.40 -1.21 -0.69
C PRO A 81 -13.97 -2.31 0.21
N ALA A 82 -15.21 -2.75 -0.05
CA ALA A 82 -15.85 -3.80 0.73
C ALA A 82 -15.15 -5.17 0.60
N HIS A 83 -14.54 -5.44 -0.57
CA HIS A 83 -13.75 -6.63 -0.79
C HIS A 83 -12.39 -6.54 -0.09
N PHE A 84 -11.77 -5.36 -0.13
CA PHE A 84 -10.50 -5.09 0.55
C PHE A 84 -10.63 -5.15 2.08
N ALA A 85 -11.70 -4.61 2.66
CA ALA A 85 -11.95 -4.67 4.10
C ALA A 85 -12.02 -6.11 4.63
N LYS A 86 -12.47 -7.08 3.82
CA LYS A 86 -12.51 -8.50 4.19
C LYS A 86 -11.12 -9.14 4.33
N LEU A 87 -10.07 -8.53 3.77
CA LEU A 87 -8.70 -9.00 3.95
C LEU A 87 -8.23 -8.82 5.40
N LYS A 88 -8.87 -7.90 6.15
CA LYS A 88 -8.59 -7.61 7.56
C LYS A 88 -7.08 -7.44 7.79
N ILE A 89 -6.45 -6.65 6.93
CA ILE A 89 -5.09 -6.16 7.11
C ILE A 89 -5.17 -4.74 7.66
N ASP A 90 -4.40 -4.45 8.69
CA ASP A 90 -4.31 -3.12 9.31
C ASP A 90 -3.24 -2.33 8.56
N VAL A 91 -3.65 -1.73 7.44
CA VAL A 91 -2.76 -0.94 6.57
C VAL A 91 -2.37 0.38 7.22
N ASP A 92 -3.23 0.95 8.05
CA ASP A 92 -2.95 2.15 8.83
C ASP A 92 -1.80 1.90 9.81
N TYR A 93 -1.78 0.76 10.49
CA TYR A 93 -0.65 0.36 11.35
C TYR A 93 0.67 0.23 10.56
N LEU A 94 0.60 -0.19 9.29
CA LEU A 94 1.76 -0.20 8.39
C LEU A 94 2.16 1.21 7.94
N GLY A 95 1.28 2.20 8.07
CA GLY A 95 1.45 3.56 7.58
C GLY A 95 1.11 3.71 6.09
N ILE A 96 0.31 2.79 5.55
CA ILE A 96 -0.13 2.75 4.15
C ILE A 96 -1.51 3.41 4.07
N ASP A 97 -1.74 4.29 3.09
CA ASP A 97 -3.04 4.92 2.86
C ASP A 97 -4.07 3.88 2.41
N GLU A 98 -5.05 3.62 3.28
CA GLU A 98 -6.14 2.66 3.02
C GLU A 98 -6.88 2.95 1.72
N SER A 99 -7.04 4.21 1.30
CA SER A 99 -7.82 4.58 0.12
C SER A 99 -7.24 4.09 -1.21
N ILE A 100 -5.94 3.79 -1.23
CA ILE A 100 -5.19 3.32 -2.41
C ILE A 100 -4.39 2.05 -2.12
N ALA A 101 -4.69 1.40 -0.99
CA ALA A 101 -4.00 0.20 -0.57
C ALA A 101 -4.37 -1.00 -1.44
N PHE A 102 -3.40 -1.89 -1.64
CA PHE A 102 -3.61 -3.14 -2.35
C PHE A 102 -2.85 -4.30 -1.72
N VAL A 103 -3.37 -5.51 -1.96
CA VAL A 103 -2.76 -6.78 -1.61
C VAL A 103 -2.75 -7.66 -2.85
N ARG A 104 -1.60 -8.30 -3.12
CA ARG A 104 -1.45 -9.28 -4.21
C ARG A 104 -0.76 -10.56 -3.73
N LEU A 105 -1.35 -11.71 -4.05
CA LEU A 105 -0.78 -13.04 -3.94
C LEU A 105 -0.07 -13.38 -5.26
N ASN A 106 1.26 -13.43 -5.24
CA ASN A 106 2.04 -13.75 -6.43
C ASN A 106 2.31 -15.25 -6.47
N ARG A 107 2.02 -15.85 -7.63
CA ARG A 107 2.18 -17.29 -7.89
C ARG A 107 3.35 -17.53 -8.83
N GLY A 108 3.84 -18.77 -8.84
CA GLY A 108 4.71 -19.23 -9.92
C GLY A 108 3.99 -19.23 -11.27
N VAL A 109 4.75 -19.29 -12.36
CA VAL A 109 4.23 -19.30 -13.74
C VAL A 109 3.21 -20.44 -13.91
N SER A 110 2.09 -20.14 -14.58
CA SER A 110 1.02 -21.06 -15.03
C SER A 110 -0.06 -21.49 -14.03
N VAL A 111 -1.02 -20.61 -13.71
CA VAL A 111 -2.30 -21.12 -13.19
C VAL A 111 -3.51 -20.30 -13.66
N ASN A 112 -4.32 -20.88 -14.54
CA ASN A 112 -5.61 -20.32 -14.98
C ASN A 112 -6.74 -20.53 -13.95
N SER A 113 -6.45 -21.23 -12.85
CA SER A 113 -7.43 -21.60 -11.82
C SER A 113 -7.45 -20.60 -10.65
N PRO A 114 -8.59 -20.45 -9.95
CA PRO A 114 -8.67 -19.70 -8.69
C PRO A 114 -7.60 -20.11 -7.68
N ILE A 115 -7.20 -19.18 -6.82
CA ILE A 115 -6.26 -19.48 -5.73
C ILE A 115 -7.01 -20.23 -4.64
N THR A 116 -6.78 -21.53 -4.55
CA THR A 116 -7.38 -22.37 -3.49
C THR A 116 -6.33 -23.10 -2.66
N ASP A 117 -5.07 -23.02 -3.07
CA ASP A 117 -3.93 -23.68 -2.43
C ASP A 117 -2.78 -22.70 -2.24
N SER A 118 -2.34 -22.58 -0.98
CA SER A 118 -1.26 -21.71 -0.55
C SER A 118 0.12 -22.17 -1.02
N SER A 119 0.30 -23.47 -1.36
CA SER A 119 1.58 -23.99 -1.87
C SER A 119 2.01 -23.33 -3.20
N SER A 120 1.03 -22.85 -3.97
CA SER A 120 1.22 -22.17 -5.24
C SER A 120 1.68 -20.71 -5.09
N ILE A 121 1.52 -20.13 -3.91
CA ILE A 121 1.86 -18.74 -3.61
C ILE A 121 3.35 -18.67 -3.26
N LYS A 122 4.07 -17.81 -3.98
CA LYS A 122 5.52 -17.63 -3.83
C LYS A 122 5.89 -16.34 -3.14
N SER A 123 5.01 -15.34 -3.19
CA SER A 123 5.16 -14.12 -2.41
C SER A 123 3.83 -13.43 -2.20
N ILE A 124 3.79 -12.51 -1.24
CA ILE A 124 2.68 -11.57 -1.05
C ILE A 124 3.20 -10.16 -1.14
N THR A 125 2.54 -9.33 -1.92
CA THR A 125 2.80 -7.90 -2.03
C THR A 125 1.71 -7.13 -1.30
N VAL A 126 2.11 -6.16 -0.48
CA VAL A 126 1.24 -5.18 0.16
C VAL A 126 1.80 -3.79 -0.14
N GLY A 127 0.95 -2.84 -0.49
CA GLY A 127 1.40 -1.51 -0.82
C GLY A 127 0.29 -0.51 -1.06
N GLU A 128 0.68 0.64 -1.57
CA GLU A 128 -0.19 1.74 -1.99
C GLU A 128 0.29 2.33 -3.30
N GLY A 129 -0.65 2.52 -4.24
CA GLY A 129 -0.34 3.05 -5.57
C GLY A 129 0.76 2.26 -6.28
N ARG A 130 1.98 2.82 -6.34
CA ARG A 130 3.15 2.20 -6.99
C ARG A 130 4.27 1.77 -6.04
N SER A 131 4.09 2.03 -4.74
CA SER A 131 5.04 1.67 -3.69
C SER A 131 4.56 0.42 -2.96
N SER A 132 5.45 -0.54 -2.70
CA SER A 132 5.05 -1.79 -2.06
C SER A 132 6.19 -2.56 -1.41
N ILE A 133 5.83 -3.39 -0.43
CA ILE A 133 6.67 -4.42 0.16
C ILE A 133 6.17 -5.79 -0.30
N THR A 134 7.09 -6.65 -0.73
CA THR A 134 6.81 -8.02 -1.14
C THR A 134 7.54 -9.00 -0.22
N LEU A 135 6.80 -9.83 0.52
CA LEU A 135 7.36 -10.93 1.32
C LEU A 135 7.50 -12.18 0.45
N VAL A 136 8.70 -12.74 0.35
CA VAL A 136 9.02 -13.90 -0.51
C VAL A 136 9.08 -15.18 0.33
N PHE A 137 8.40 -16.23 -0.11
CA PHE A 137 8.36 -17.53 0.56
C PHE A 137 9.25 -18.56 -0.16
N GLY A 138 9.95 -19.39 0.62
CA GLY A 138 10.59 -20.60 0.10
C GLY A 138 11.75 -20.38 -0.88
N VAL A 139 12.75 -19.58 -0.52
CA VAL A 139 13.96 -19.40 -1.33
C VAL A 139 14.81 -20.69 -1.35
N LYS A 140 14.49 -21.61 -2.26
CA LYS A 140 15.44 -22.56 -2.84
C LYS A 140 15.25 -22.56 -4.36
N GLY A 141 16.16 -21.90 -5.07
CA GLY A 141 16.23 -21.86 -6.53
C GLY A 141 15.74 -20.54 -7.14
N ASP A 142 16.51 -20.03 -8.11
CA ASP A 142 16.30 -18.77 -8.85
C ASP A 142 15.06 -18.80 -9.77
N HIS A 143 13.87 -19.02 -9.19
CA HIS A 143 12.63 -18.75 -9.91
C HIS A 143 12.26 -17.29 -9.69
N GLY A 144 12.73 -16.48 -10.64
CA GLY A 144 12.56 -15.03 -10.71
C GLY A 144 11.12 -14.63 -10.44
N ILE A 145 10.98 -13.69 -9.51
CA ILE A 145 9.74 -12.96 -9.33
C ILE A 145 9.54 -12.17 -10.62
N LEU A 146 8.55 -12.57 -11.42
CA LEU A 146 8.26 -11.95 -12.72
C LEU A 146 7.99 -10.45 -12.50
N GLY A 147 8.74 -9.59 -13.17
CA GLY A 147 8.49 -8.13 -13.23
C GLY A 147 9.47 -7.21 -12.50
N PHE A 148 10.55 -7.74 -11.89
CA PHE A 148 11.52 -6.93 -11.13
C PHE A 148 12.68 -6.35 -11.94
N GLU A 149 12.77 -6.62 -13.25
CA GLU A 149 13.93 -6.24 -14.09
C GLU A 149 14.07 -4.73 -14.34
N ASN A 150 13.06 -3.92 -13.98
CA ASN A 150 13.02 -2.46 -14.24
C ASN A 150 12.67 -1.61 -13.00
N ILE A 151 13.19 -1.95 -11.81
CA ILE A 151 12.88 -1.19 -10.58
C ILE A 151 14.04 -0.27 -10.20
N ARG A 152 13.81 1.05 -10.31
CA ARG A 152 14.81 2.11 -10.06
C ARG A 152 15.37 2.14 -8.64
N GLN A 153 14.69 1.54 -7.65
CA GLN A 153 15.21 1.34 -6.30
C GLN A 153 14.60 0.06 -5.70
N ALA A 154 15.13 -1.11 -6.08
CA ALA A 154 14.87 -2.33 -5.34
C ALA A 154 15.78 -2.33 -4.10
N VAL A 155 15.26 -1.84 -2.97
CA VAL A 155 15.98 -1.90 -1.70
C VAL A 155 15.85 -3.34 -1.17
N LYS A 156 16.77 -4.21 -1.62
CA LYS A 156 16.89 -5.61 -1.18
C LYS A 156 17.59 -5.63 0.18
N LEU A 157 16.83 -5.42 1.25
CA LEU A 157 17.37 -5.46 2.61
C LEU A 157 17.26 -6.86 3.20
N ARG A 158 18.37 -7.30 3.81
CA ARG A 158 18.65 -8.54 4.57
C ARG A 158 17.94 -9.84 4.11
N ASN A 159 18.76 -10.83 3.79
CA ASN A 159 18.40 -12.27 3.71
C ASN A 159 17.39 -12.69 2.63
N LYS A 160 17.15 -11.87 1.59
CA LYS A 160 16.26 -12.20 0.44
C LYS A 160 14.78 -12.49 0.84
N GLU A 161 14.37 -12.15 2.07
CA GLU A 161 13.03 -12.47 2.57
C GLU A 161 11.96 -11.48 2.09
N PHE A 162 12.36 -10.28 1.68
CA PHE A 162 11.45 -9.28 1.17
C PHE A 162 12.09 -8.35 0.14
N ILE A 163 11.24 -7.66 -0.62
CA ILE A 163 11.63 -6.67 -1.63
C ILE A 163 10.76 -5.44 -1.46
N VAL A 164 11.39 -4.27 -1.38
CA VAL A 164 10.71 -2.97 -1.42
C VAL A 164 10.82 -2.39 -2.81
N VAL A 165 9.69 -1.88 -3.31
CA VAL A 165 9.56 -1.18 -4.59
C VAL A 165 9.04 0.21 -4.30
N CYS A 166 9.73 1.23 -4.81
CA CYS A 166 9.31 2.63 -4.74
C CYS A 166 9.27 3.21 -6.16
N ARG A 167 8.18 3.91 -6.51
CA ARG A 167 7.95 4.48 -7.84
C ARG A 167 7.11 5.74 -7.79
#